data_AF-A0A7L0TML4-F1
#
_entry.id   AF-A0A7L0TML4-F1
#
_cell.length_a   1.000
_cell.length_b   1.000
_cell.length_c   1.000
_cell.angle_alpha   90.00
_cell.angle_beta   90.00
_cell.angle_gamma   90.00
#
_symmetry.space_group_name_H-M   'P 1'
#
loop_
_entity.id
_entity.type
_entity.pdbx_description
1 polymer ?
#
loop_
_entity_poly.entity_id
_entity_poly.type
_entity_poly.pdbx_seq_one_letter_code
_entity_poly.pdbx_strand_id
1 'polypeptide(L)'
;SQLQEPYTAVGYLASRLPLPPLLQLRPPSNAAGWTAWDICEAWAEKRGYKTARAARNDVYRAANSILRLAAEGRLRLCLRPPGYAAQKGEPPLPHPSF
;
A
#
# COMPACT_ATOMS: atom_id res chain seq x y z
N SER A 1 -12.46 -16.56 -1.14
CA SER A 1 -11.29 -16.53 -2.04
C SER A 1 -10.14 -15.85 -1.31
N GLN A 2 -8.99 -16.52 -1.19
CA GLN A 2 -7.73 -15.96 -0.68
C GLN A 2 -6.84 -15.64 -1.89
N LEU A 3 -6.15 -14.50 -1.88
CA LEU A 3 -5.35 -14.02 -3.01
C LEU A 3 -4.02 -14.81 -3.07
N GLN A 4 -3.70 -15.51 -4.17
CA GLN A 4 -2.51 -16.38 -4.23
C GLN A 4 -1.20 -15.69 -3.83
N GLU A 5 -0.99 -14.43 -4.23
CA GLU A 5 0.23 -13.66 -3.94
C GLU A 5 -0.09 -12.25 -3.39
N PRO A 6 -0.41 -12.11 -2.09
CA PRO A 6 -0.82 -10.83 -1.53
C PRO A 6 0.39 -9.91 -1.28
N TYR A 7 1.60 -10.45 -1.16
CA TYR A 7 2.81 -9.69 -0.86
C TYR A 7 3.20 -8.73 -1.99
N THR A 8 3.13 -9.18 -3.24
CA THR A 8 3.45 -8.36 -4.41
C THR A 8 2.51 -7.15 -4.51
N ALA A 9 1.22 -7.36 -4.24
CA ALA A 9 0.22 -6.29 -4.24
C ALA A 9 0.46 -5.28 -3.10
N VAL A 10 0.83 -5.74 -1.89
CA VAL A 10 1.21 -4.84 -0.80
C VAL A 10 2.49 -4.08 -1.11
N GLY A 11 3.49 -4.73 -1.73
CA GLY A 11 4.72 -4.07 -2.18
C GLY A 11 4.44 -2.97 -3.21
N TYR A 12 3.55 -3.24 -4.16
CA TYR A 12 3.10 -2.23 -5.12
C TYR A 12 2.43 -1.04 -4.42
N LEU A 13 1.55 -1.28 -3.45
CA LEU A 13 0.95 -0.20 -2.64
C LEU A 13 2.02 0.58 -1.85
N ALA A 14 2.96 -0.12 -1.22
CA ALA A 14 4.05 0.47 -0.44
C ALA A 14 4.95 1.38 -1.27
N SER A 15 5.16 1.06 -2.55
CA SER A 15 5.95 1.88 -3.47
C SER A 15 5.30 3.22 -3.83
N ARG A 16 3.98 3.35 -3.66
CA ARG A 16 3.20 4.54 -4.07
C ARG A 16 2.57 5.29 -2.92
N LEU A 17 2.39 4.63 -1.78
CA LEU A 17 1.79 5.17 -0.59
C LEU A 17 2.73 4.97 0.60
N PRO A 18 2.87 5.98 1.48
CA PRO A 18 3.59 5.81 2.73
C PRO A 18 2.76 4.95 3.69
N LEU A 19 2.73 3.63 3.47
CA LEU A 19 1.93 2.68 4.25
C LEU A 19 2.28 2.68 5.75
N PRO A 20 3.55 2.75 6.18
CA PRO A 20 3.87 2.70 7.60
C PRO A 20 3.22 3.80 8.46
N PRO A 21 3.29 5.10 8.10
CA PRO A 21 2.58 6.13 8.86
C PRO A 21 1.07 6.04 8.68
N LEU A 22 0.55 5.67 7.49
CA LEU A 22 -0.89 5.54 7.25
C LEU A 22 -1.53 4.44 8.11
N LEU A 23 -0.83 3.31 8.26
CA LEU A 23 -1.26 2.20 9.09
C LEU A 23 -0.82 2.36 10.56
N GLN A 24 -0.11 3.44 10.89
CA GLN A 24 0.49 3.73 12.19
C GLN A 24 1.26 2.51 12.73
N LEU A 25 2.17 1.99 11.90
CA LEU A 25 3.01 0.83 12.22
C LEU A 25 4.21 1.26 13.06
N ARG A 26 4.66 0.38 13.96
CA ARG A 26 5.92 0.59 14.70
C ARG A 26 7.10 0.31 13.77
N PRO A 27 8.14 1.17 13.78
CA PRO A 27 9.32 0.96 12.94
C PRO A 27 9.88 -0.45 13.11
N PRO A 28 10.32 -1.09 12.01
CA PRO A 28 10.93 -2.41 12.09
C PRO A 28 12.18 -2.32 12.97
N SER A 29 12.47 -3.39 13.71
CA SER A 29 13.69 -3.49 14.53
C SER A 29 14.97 -3.44 13.68
N ASN A 30 14.83 -3.75 12.39
CA ASN A 30 15.88 -3.75 11.39
C ASN A 30 16.13 -2.33 10.84
N ALA A 31 17.39 -1.89 10.81
CA ALA A 31 17.83 -0.60 10.26
C ALA A 31 17.73 -0.49 8.72
N ALA A 32 17.43 -1.58 8.00
CA ALA A 32 17.38 -1.65 6.53
C ALA A 32 16.14 -1.02 5.89
N GLY A 33 15.26 -0.39 6.68
CA GLY A 33 14.05 0.28 6.18
C GLY A 33 12.86 -0.66 6.01
N TRP A 34 11.78 -0.13 5.42
CA TRP A 34 10.50 -0.84 5.31
C TRP A 34 10.43 -1.71 4.06
N THR A 35 10.35 -3.02 4.23
CA THR A 35 9.97 -3.95 3.16
C THR A 35 8.47 -4.28 3.20
N ALA A 36 7.94 -4.83 2.10
CA ALA A 36 6.56 -5.31 2.07
C ALA A 36 6.29 -6.38 3.14
N TRP A 37 7.31 -7.20 3.46
CA TRP A 37 7.26 -8.18 4.53
C TRP A 37 7.17 -7.50 5.90
N ASP A 38 8.06 -6.55 6.21
CA ASP A 38 8.08 -5.83 7.49
C ASP A 38 6.75 -5.10 7.75
N ILE A 39 6.18 -4.49 6.70
CA ILE A 39 4.87 -3.82 6.79
C ILE A 39 3.78 -4.82 7.18
N CYS A 40 3.75 -5.99 6.53
CA CYS A 40 2.75 -7.00 6.81
C CYS A 40 2.96 -7.65 8.19
N GLU A 41 4.21 -7.86 8.60
CA GLU A 41 4.56 -8.40 9.91
C GLU A 41 4.16 -7.43 11.03
N ALA A 42 4.54 -6.15 10.91
CA ALA A 42 4.14 -5.11 11.87
C ALA A 42 2.62 -4.95 11.93
N TRP A 43 1.92 -5.09 10.80
CA TRP A 43 0.45 -5.05 10.77
C TRP A 43 -0.18 -6.28 11.43
N ALA A 44 0.40 -7.48 11.22
CA ALA A 44 -0.01 -8.70 11.87
C ALA A 44 0.14 -8.59 13.39
N GLU A 45 1.29 -8.09 13.87
CA GLU A 45 1.55 -7.85 15.28
C GLU A 45 0.55 -6.87 15.87
N LYS A 46 0.34 -5.72 15.22
CA LYS A 46 -0.61 -4.68 15.64
C LYS A 46 -2.05 -5.18 15.75
N ARG A 47 -2.49 -6.05 14.83
CA ARG A 47 -3.85 -6.63 14.81
C ARG A 47 -3.97 -7.91 15.63
N GLY A 48 -2.87 -8.45 16.16
CA GLY A 48 -2.85 -9.73 16.87
C GLY A 48 -3.11 -10.94 15.96
N TYR A 49 -2.80 -10.84 14.66
CA TYR A 49 -2.89 -11.97 13.74
C TYR A 49 -1.76 -12.95 14.03
N LYS A 50 -2.06 -13.98 14.81
CA LYS A 50 -1.13 -15.04 15.17
C LYS A 50 -1.62 -16.38 14.63
N THR A 51 -0.70 -17.18 14.13
CA THR A 51 -0.97 -18.54 13.71
C THR A 51 -1.14 -19.45 14.93
N ALA A 52 -2.19 -20.29 14.91
CA ALA A 52 -2.55 -21.14 16.05
C ALA A 52 -1.48 -22.17 16.44
N ARG A 53 -0.59 -22.54 15.51
CA ARG A 53 0.35 -23.66 15.68
C ARG A 53 1.75 -23.25 16.14
N ALA A 54 2.14 -21.99 15.96
CA ALA A 54 3.51 -21.55 16.24
C ALA A 54 3.60 -20.14 16.86
N ALA A 55 2.46 -19.50 17.15
CA ALA A 55 2.36 -18.12 17.62
C ALA A 55 3.09 -17.09 16.73
N ARG A 56 3.47 -17.47 15.51
CA ARG A 56 4.10 -16.59 14.53
C ARG A 56 3.07 -15.63 13.96
N ASN A 57 3.52 -14.43 13.65
CA ASN A 57 2.72 -13.40 12.99
C ASN A 57 2.19 -13.94 11.64
N ASP A 58 0.87 -13.89 11.46
CA ASP A 58 0.22 -14.32 10.21
C ASP A 58 0.27 -13.19 9.18
N VAL A 59 1.39 -13.14 8.47
CA VAL A 59 1.72 -12.12 7.47
C VAL A 59 0.75 -12.18 6.28
N TYR A 60 0.21 -13.36 5.94
CA TYR A 60 -0.69 -13.53 4.80
C TYR A 60 -2.09 -12.99 5.09
N ARG A 61 -2.61 -13.24 6.31
CA ARG A 61 -3.85 -12.63 6.78
C ARG A 61 -3.72 -11.13 6.91
N ALA A 62 -2.56 -10.65 7.38
CA ALA A 62 -2.24 -9.23 7.43
C ALA A 62 -2.27 -8.59 6.04
N ALA A 63 -1.57 -9.16 5.06
CA ALA A 63 -1.53 -8.64 3.69
C ALA A 63 -2.94 -8.55 3.07
N ASN A 64 -3.75 -9.60 3.21
CA ASN A 64 -5.14 -9.59 2.72
C ASN A 64 -6.00 -8.50 3.39
N SER A 65 -5.80 -8.24 4.68
CA SER A 65 -6.53 -7.18 5.36
C SER A 65 -6.12 -5.78 4.89
N ILE A 66 -4.83 -5.55 4.61
CA ILE A 66 -4.34 -4.28 4.05
C ILE A 66 -4.96 -4.04 2.67
N LEU A 67 -5.00 -5.07 1.81
CA LEU A 67 -5.63 -4.97 0.49
C LEU A 67 -7.12 -4.66 0.59
N ARG A 68 -7.83 -5.21 1.58
CA ARG A 68 -9.24 -4.87 1.84
C ARG A 68 -9.40 -3.42 2.27
N LEU A 69 -8.53 -2.88 3.13
CA LEU A 69 -8.55 -1.47 3.48
C LEU A 69 -8.34 -0.56 2.25
N ALA A 70 -7.49 -0.98 1.31
CA ALA A 70 -7.33 -0.27 0.05
C ALA A 70 -8.58 -0.38 -0.84
N ALA A 71 -9.18 -1.56 -0.96
CA ALA A 71 -10.40 -1.77 -1.74
C ALA A 71 -11.61 -1.02 -1.18
N GLU A 72 -11.72 -0.88 0.15
CA GLU A 72 -12.73 -0.09 0.84
C GLU A 72 -12.52 1.43 0.69
N GLY A 73 -11.39 1.87 0.11
CA GLY A 73 -11.06 3.29 -0.05
C GLY A 73 -10.48 3.97 1.19
N ARG A 74 -10.17 3.20 2.24
CA ARG A 74 -9.45 3.71 3.43
C ARG A 74 -7.98 4.00 3.13
N LEU A 75 -7.40 3.30 2.17
CA LEU A 75 -6.13 3.65 1.53
C LEU A 75 -6.41 4.11 0.10
N ARG A 76 -6.30 5.42 -0.16
CA ARG A 76 -6.55 6.00 -1.49
C ARG A 76 -5.29 5.94 -2.33
N LEU A 77 -5.35 5.20 -3.44
CA LEU A 77 -4.34 5.24 -4.49
C LEU A 77 -4.81 6.17 -5.61
N CYS A 78 -4.04 7.22 -5.90
CA CYS A 78 -4.29 8.07 -7.06
C CYS A 78 -3.47 7.56 -8.26
N LEU A 79 -4.15 6.95 -9.22
CA LEU A 79 -3.56 6.55 -10.51
C LEU A 79 -3.71 7.71 -11.48
N ARG A 80 -2.59 8.24 -11.98
CA ARG A 80 -2.64 9.21 -13.08
C ARG A 80 -2.72 8.44 -14.41
N PRO A 81 -3.62 8.83 -15.33
CA PRO A 81 -3.66 8.21 -16.65
C PRO A 81 -2.35 8.48 -17.40
N PRO A 82 -1.94 7.56 -18.30
CA PRO A 82 -0.78 7.77 -19.14
C PRO A 82 -0.96 9.06 -19.98
N GLY A 83 0.10 9.86 -20.11
CA GLY A 83 0.05 11.15 -20.83
C GLY A 83 -0.35 12.38 -20.00
N TYR A 84 -0.96 12.20 -18.81
CA TYR A 84 -1.38 13.34 -17.98
C TYR A 84 -0.23 14.20 -17.44
N ALA A 85 0.95 13.61 -17.24
CA ALA A 85 2.13 14.37 -16.83
C ALA A 85 2.76 15.17 -17.97
N ALA A 86 2.53 14.77 -19.24
CA ALA A 86 3.12 15.40 -20.42
C ALA A 86 2.40 16.72 -20.78
N GLN A 87 1.10 16.83 -20.51
CA GLN A 87 0.31 18.05 -20.80
C GLN A 87 0.46 19.18 -19.77
N LYS A 88 1.23 18.99 -18.68
CA LYS A 88 1.38 20.03 -17.64
C LYS A 88 2.19 21.26 -18.08
N GLY A 89 2.74 21.28 -19.29
CA GLY A 89 3.52 22.40 -19.83
C GLY A 89 2.85 23.23 -20.91
N GLU A 90 1.66 22.84 -21.39
CA GLU A 90 1.03 23.57 -22.51
C GLU A 90 -0.07 24.50 -21.97
N PRO A 91 0.12 25.83 -22.03
CA PRO A 91 -0.96 26.75 -21.71
C PRO A 91 -2.14 26.48 -22.65
N PRO A 92 -3.39 26.61 -22.19
CA PRO A 92 -4.54 26.44 -23.06
C PRO A 92 -4.40 27.36 -24.27
N LEU A 93 -4.54 26.77 -25.48
CA LEU A 93 -4.48 27.51 -26.74
C LEU A 93 -5.43 28.71 -26.65
N PRO A 94 -5.02 29.91 -27.09
CA PRO A 94 -5.89 31.07 -27.06
C PRO A 94 -7.14 30.78 -27.89
N HIS A 95 -8.30 30.89 -27.25
CA HIS A 95 -9.59 30.80 -27.95
C HIS A 95 -9.64 31.91 -28.99
N PRO A 96 -10.08 31.62 -30.23
CA PRO A 96 -10.25 32.66 -31.23
C PRO A 96 -11.33 33.62 -30.75
N SER A 97 -10.94 34.89 -30.55
CA SER A 97 -11.88 35.99 -30.39
C SER A 97 -12.73 36.07 -31.65
N PHE A 98 -14.05 35.94 -31.49
CA PHE A 98 -15.01 36.33 -32.51
C PHE A 98 -14.96 37.84 -32.76
#